data_AF-K2K955-F1
#
_entry.id   AF-K2K955-F1
#
_cell.length_a   1.000
_cell.length_b   1.000
_cell.length_c   1.000
_cell.angle_alpha   90.00
_cell.angle_beta   90.00
_cell.angle_gamma   90.00
#
_symmetry.space_group_name_H-M   'P 1'
#
loop_
_entity.id
_entity.type
_entity.pdbx_description
1 polymer ?
#
loop_
_entity_poly.entity_id
_entity_poly.type
_entity_poly.pdbx_seq_one_letter_code
_entity_poly.pdbx_strand_id
1 'polypeptide(L)'
;MSNIEQLAASALNGTILDKIVRQRQQRITELYQTYDVEELRAQLQPSQRSLADALAQPGSGFILECKKASPSKGLIRADFNPVGIARSYAPYAAAISVLTEPDFFQGQFDYLAAVSAAVYCVKTLSSIRCKFI
;
A
#
# COMPACT_ATOMS: atom_id res chain seq x y z
N MET A 1 -31.78 -10.01 -5.17
CA MET A 1 -30.80 -9.02 -4.69
C MET A 1 -31.37 -8.40 -3.44
N SER A 2 -30.62 -8.43 -2.34
CA SER A 2 -31.13 -7.97 -1.03
C SER A 2 -31.14 -6.44 -0.97
N ASN A 3 -32.03 -5.83 -0.18
CA ASN A 3 -32.08 -4.37 0.04
C ASN A 3 -30.72 -3.75 0.46
N ILE A 4 -29.81 -4.56 1.01
CA ILE A 4 -28.46 -4.16 1.41
C ILE A 4 -27.56 -3.90 0.19
N GLU A 5 -27.66 -4.73 -0.85
CA GLU A 5 -26.89 -4.56 -2.09
C GLU A 5 -27.34 -3.30 -2.86
N GLN A 6 -28.63 -2.98 -2.82
CA GLN A 6 -29.18 -1.75 -3.40
C GLN A 6 -28.76 -0.49 -2.62
N LEU A 7 -28.66 -0.55 -1.29
CA LEU A 7 -28.16 0.56 -0.47
C LEU A 7 -26.65 0.80 -0.67
N ALA A 8 -25.85 -0.26 -0.80
CA ALA A 8 -24.41 -0.13 -1.07
C ALA A 8 -24.15 0.42 -2.48
N ALA A 9 -24.96 0.02 -3.46
CA ALA A 9 -24.88 0.55 -4.82
C ALA A 9 -25.32 2.02 -4.94
N SER A 10 -26.28 2.46 -4.11
CA SER A 10 -26.76 3.85 -4.08
C SER A 10 -25.89 4.81 -3.24
N ALA A 11 -24.97 4.29 -2.42
CA ALA A 11 -24.06 5.09 -1.59
C ALA A 11 -22.75 5.51 -2.30
N LEU A 12 -22.44 4.95 -3.48
CA LEU A 12 -21.27 5.33 -4.29
C LEU A 12 -21.57 6.61 -5.09
N ASN A 13 -21.59 7.75 -4.40
CA ASN A 13 -21.95 9.09 -4.90
C ASN A 13 -20.90 9.71 -5.85
N GLY A 14 -20.50 9.04 -6.93
CA GLY A 14 -19.69 9.62 -8.02
C GLY A 14 -18.34 10.26 -7.62
N THR A 15 -17.91 10.11 -6.38
CA THR A 15 -16.71 10.74 -5.82
C THR A 15 -15.45 10.08 -6.38
N ILE A 16 -14.30 10.70 -6.15
CA ILE A 16 -13.02 10.08 -6.50
C ILE A 16 -12.79 8.76 -5.75
N LEU A 17 -13.25 8.67 -4.50
CA LEU A 17 -13.16 7.44 -3.72
C LEU A 17 -14.01 6.33 -4.34
N ASP A 18 -15.22 6.66 -4.81
CA ASP A 18 -16.10 5.69 -5.45
C ASP A 18 -15.48 5.13 -6.74
N LYS A 19 -14.83 5.99 -7.52
CA LYS A 19 -14.09 5.57 -8.72
C LYS A 19 -12.94 4.62 -8.36
N ILE A 20 -12.16 4.95 -7.32
CA ILE A 20 -11.07 4.09 -6.84
C ILE A 20 -11.61 2.74 -6.38
N VAL A 21 -12.69 2.72 -5.59
CA VAL A 21 -13.29 1.49 -5.07
C VAL A 21 -13.81 0.61 -6.21
N ARG A 22 -14.57 1.17 -7.17
CA ARG A 22 -15.11 0.43 -8.32
C ARG A 22 -13.99 -0.18 -9.17
N GLN A 23 -12.96 0.60 -9.49
CA GLN A 23 -11.80 0.13 -10.24
C GLN A 23 -11.06 -0.98 -9.48
N ARG A 24 -10.91 -0.83 -8.15
CA ARG A 24 -10.26 -1.82 -7.31
C ARG A 24 -11.02 -3.15 -7.28
N GLN A 25 -12.35 -3.10 -7.20
CA GLN A 25 -13.18 -4.31 -7.23
C GLN A 25 -12.98 -5.09 -8.53
N GLN A 26 -12.97 -4.41 -9.68
CA GLN A 26 -12.70 -5.03 -10.98
C GLN A 26 -11.31 -5.69 -11.00
N ARG A 27 -10.29 -4.96 -10.54
CA ARG A 27 -8.93 -5.49 -10.49
C ARG A 27 -8.76 -6.66 -9.53
N ILE A 28 -9.48 -6.67 -8.41
CA ILE A 28 -9.48 -7.81 -7.50
C ILE A 28 -10.03 -9.05 -8.23
N THR A 29 -11.13 -8.93 -8.97
CA THR A 29 -11.68 -10.02 -9.78
C THR A 29 -10.67 -10.55 -10.80
N GLU A 30 -9.96 -9.66 -11.50
CA GLU A 30 -8.87 -10.05 -12.43
C GLU A 30 -7.73 -10.78 -11.71
N LEU A 31 -7.36 -10.34 -10.51
CA LEU A 31 -6.32 -11.00 -9.71
C LEU A 31 -6.74 -12.40 -9.26
N TYR A 32 -8.00 -12.62 -8.89
CA TYR A 32 -8.52 -13.95 -8.55
C TYR A 32 -8.54 -14.91 -9.75
N GLN A 33 -8.59 -14.40 -10.98
CA GLN A 33 -8.47 -15.22 -12.20
C GLN A 33 -7.00 -15.53 -12.53
N THR A 34 -6.08 -14.66 -12.13
CA THR A 34 -4.65 -14.77 -12.44
C THR A 34 -3.89 -15.59 -11.42
N TYR A 35 -4.26 -15.49 -10.14
CA TYR A 35 -3.54 -16.10 -9.03
C TYR A 35 -4.42 -17.09 -8.27
N ASP A 36 -3.88 -18.28 -8.01
CA ASP A 36 -4.47 -19.22 -7.07
C ASP A 36 -4.24 -18.73 -5.64
N VAL A 37 -5.32 -18.37 -4.96
CA VAL A 37 -5.28 -17.83 -3.60
C VAL A 37 -4.86 -18.90 -2.58
N GLU A 38 -5.22 -20.16 -2.80
CA GLU A 38 -4.84 -21.25 -1.89
C GLU A 38 -3.34 -21.54 -2.00
N GLU A 39 -2.82 -21.57 -3.23
CA GLU A 39 -1.38 -21.70 -3.46
C GLU A 39 -0.60 -20.53 -2.86
N LEU A 40 -1.05 -19.29 -3.11
CA LEU A 40 -0.44 -18.10 -2.51
C LEU A 40 -0.47 -18.18 -0.98
N ARG A 41 -1.60 -18.54 -0.39
CA ARG A 41 -1.76 -18.64 1.07
C ARG A 41 -0.81 -19.67 1.67
N ALA A 42 -0.58 -20.79 0.99
CA ALA A 42 0.37 -21.82 1.43
C ALA A 42 1.83 -21.33 1.42
N GLN A 43 2.17 -20.37 0.55
CA GLN A 43 3.54 -19.81 0.45
C GLN A 43 3.80 -18.65 1.42
N LEU A 44 2.77 -18.05 2.01
CA LEU A 44 2.93 -16.90 2.90
C LEU A 44 3.55 -17.27 4.24
N GLN A 45 4.50 -16.44 4.68
CA GLN A 45 5.06 -16.49 6.02
C GLN A 45 4.70 -15.21 6.80
N PRO A 46 4.48 -15.30 8.12
CA PRO A 46 4.30 -14.12 8.95
C PRO A 46 5.47 -13.16 8.81
N SER A 47 5.17 -11.86 8.82
CA SER A 47 6.20 -10.83 8.84
C SER A 47 7.02 -10.93 10.12
N GLN A 48 8.34 -10.90 10.00
CA GLN A 48 9.26 -10.78 11.13
C GLN A 48 9.36 -9.33 11.64
N ARG A 49 8.59 -8.40 11.06
CA ARG A 49 8.58 -6.97 11.39
C ARG A 49 7.23 -6.58 11.98
N SER A 50 7.25 -5.79 13.05
CA SER A 50 6.07 -5.36 13.79
C SER A 50 5.88 -3.85 13.70
N LEU A 51 4.80 -3.43 13.03
CA LEU A 51 4.45 -2.01 12.94
C LEU A 51 4.11 -1.42 14.32
N ALA A 52 3.37 -2.17 15.14
CA ALA A 52 2.98 -1.72 16.47
C ALA A 52 4.21 -1.43 17.34
N ASP A 53 5.18 -2.34 17.35
CA ASP A 53 6.40 -2.18 18.16
C ASP A 53 7.26 -1.02 17.65
N ALA A 54 7.32 -0.81 16.33
CA ALA A 54 8.03 0.30 15.71
C ALA A 54 7.44 1.67 16.08
N LEU A 55 6.12 1.77 16.18
CA LEU A 55 5.40 3.00 16.53
C LEU A 55 5.32 3.25 18.05
N ALA A 56 5.58 2.22 18.86
CA ALA A 56 5.60 2.34 20.32
C ALA A 56 6.95 2.84 20.88
N GLN A 57 7.99 2.96 20.04
CA GLN A 57 9.32 3.37 20.51
C GLN A 57 9.37 4.83 20.93
N PRO A 58 10.21 5.19 21.92
CA PRO A 58 10.45 6.59 22.24
C PRO A 58 10.97 7.39 21.03
N GLY A 59 10.27 8.45 20.65
CA GLY A 59 10.64 9.28 19.51
C GLY A 59 10.30 8.68 18.14
N SER A 60 9.50 7.61 18.06
CA SER A 60 8.90 7.16 16.80
C SER A 60 7.71 8.07 16.43
N GLY A 61 7.94 9.02 15.52
CA GLY A 61 6.92 10.01 15.15
C GLY A 61 6.38 9.92 13.72
N PHE A 62 7.05 9.19 12.82
CA PHE A 62 6.79 9.34 11.39
C PHE A 62 6.64 8.02 10.64
N ILE A 63 5.55 7.92 9.89
CA ILE A 63 5.39 6.99 8.78
C ILE A 63 5.62 7.77 7.51
N LEU A 64 6.70 7.45 6.78
CA LEU A 64 7.03 8.17 5.55
C LEU A 64 6.60 7.36 4.32
N GLU A 65 5.95 8.03 3.37
CA GLU A 65 5.30 7.38 2.23
C GLU A 65 6.10 7.54 0.92
N CYS A 66 6.31 6.42 0.23
CA CYS A 66 6.78 6.36 -1.14
C CYS A 66 5.57 6.45 -2.09
N LYS A 67 5.34 7.63 -2.67
CA LYS A 67 4.23 7.92 -3.57
C LYS A 67 4.70 8.56 -4.89
N LYS A 68 4.28 7.98 -6.02
CA LYS A 68 4.62 8.46 -7.37
C LYS A 68 3.59 9.47 -7.90
N ALA A 69 2.31 9.18 -7.74
CA ALA A 69 1.21 10.04 -8.17
C ALA A 69 0.06 10.03 -7.14
N SER A 70 -0.87 10.96 -7.25
CA SER A 70 -2.17 10.90 -6.55
C SER A 70 -3.28 11.49 -7.41
N PRO A 71 -4.55 11.10 -7.21
CA PRO A 71 -5.69 11.71 -7.92
C PRO A 71 -5.76 13.22 -7.78
N SER A 72 -5.37 13.75 -6.62
CA SER A 72 -5.46 15.17 -6.29
C SER A 72 -4.33 16.02 -6.84
N LYS A 73 -3.13 15.44 -7.05
CA LYS A 73 -1.92 16.18 -7.46
C LYS A 73 -1.33 15.69 -8.79
N GLY A 74 -1.92 14.67 -9.41
CA GLY A 74 -1.36 14.04 -10.59
C GLY A 74 -0.01 13.40 -10.30
N LEU A 75 0.92 13.49 -11.24
CA LEU A 75 2.28 13.00 -11.09
C LEU A 75 3.04 13.86 -10.07
N ILE A 76 3.47 13.25 -8.96
CA ILE A 76 4.22 13.91 -7.89
C ILE A 76 5.72 13.80 -8.16
N ARG A 77 6.18 12.65 -8.69
CA ARG A 77 7.59 12.40 -8.96
C ARG A 77 7.77 11.58 -10.24
N ALA A 78 8.32 12.21 -11.27
CA ALA A 78 8.64 11.55 -12.54
C ALA A 78 9.73 10.48 -12.35
N ASP A 79 10.85 10.87 -11.74
CA ASP A 79 11.97 9.98 -11.41
C ASP A 79 11.72 9.25 -10.09
N PHE A 80 10.85 8.25 -10.16
CA PHE A 80 10.42 7.48 -8.99
C PHE A 80 11.35 6.29 -8.73
N ASN A 81 12.33 6.48 -7.84
CA ASN A 81 13.16 5.42 -7.29
C ASN A 81 12.71 5.10 -5.85
N PRO A 82 11.81 4.13 -5.63
CA PRO A 82 11.25 3.85 -4.31
C PRO A 82 12.31 3.37 -3.32
N VAL A 83 13.33 2.63 -3.77
CA VAL A 83 14.43 2.17 -2.92
C VAL A 83 15.29 3.33 -2.45
N GLY A 84 15.66 4.25 -3.35
CA GLY A 84 16.43 5.45 -3.00
C GLY A 84 15.67 6.36 -2.02
N ILE A 85 14.37 6.55 -2.26
CA ILE A 85 13.48 7.30 -1.37
C ILE A 85 13.43 6.64 0.01
N ALA A 86 13.17 5.33 0.07
CA ALA A 86 13.10 4.58 1.31
C ALA A 86 14.41 4.63 2.11
N ARG A 87 15.57 4.55 1.44
CA ARG A 87 16.88 4.69 2.10
C ARG A 87 17.07 6.06 2.72
N SER A 88 16.56 7.10 2.08
CA SER A 88 16.60 8.47 2.59
C SER A 88 15.67 8.66 3.79
N TYR A 89 14.57 7.91 3.85
CA TYR A 89 13.61 7.93 4.95
C TYR A 89 14.03 7.10 6.17
N ALA A 90 14.78 6.02 5.97
CA ALA A 90 15.12 5.04 7.01
C ALA A 90 15.73 5.61 8.31
N PRO A 91 16.53 6.70 8.31
CA PRO A 91 17.04 7.30 9.55
C PRO A 91 15.99 8.04 10.38
N TYR A 92 14.89 8.48 9.74
CA TYR A 92 13.89 9.38 10.34
C TYR A 92 12.54 8.70 10.56
N ALA A 93 12.23 7.68 9.75
CA ALA A 93 10.97 6.99 9.78
C ALA A 93 10.96 5.89 10.84
N ALA A 94 9.87 5.82 11.60
CA ALA A 94 9.52 4.63 12.36
C ALA A 94 9.12 3.51 11.40
N ALA A 95 8.41 3.85 10.33
CA ALA A 95 7.96 2.91 9.32
C ALA A 95 7.82 3.56 7.94
N ILE A 96 7.89 2.75 6.89
CA ILE A 96 7.79 3.22 5.51
C ILE A 96 6.52 2.66 4.87
N SER A 97 5.68 3.56 4.37
CA SER A 97 4.51 3.24 3.55
C SER A 97 4.90 3.18 2.07
N VAL A 98 4.44 2.16 1.35
CA VAL A 98 4.64 2.03 -0.10
C VAL A 98 3.29 1.80 -0.77
N LEU A 99 2.94 2.65 -1.73
CA LEU A 99 1.72 2.49 -2.51
C LEU A 99 1.89 1.42 -3.59
N THR A 100 0.92 0.52 -3.66
CA THR A 100 0.89 -0.64 -4.56
C THR A 100 -0.24 -0.59 -5.59
N GLU A 101 -1.03 0.49 -5.57
CA GLU A 101 -2.15 0.70 -6.47
C GLU A 101 -1.67 1.35 -7.78
N PRO A 102 -1.87 0.71 -8.95
CA PRO A 102 -1.31 1.18 -10.21
C PRO A 102 -2.10 2.30 -10.90
N ASP A 103 -3.42 2.33 -10.81
CA ASP A 103 -4.28 3.13 -11.70
C ASP A 103 -4.32 4.60 -11.30
N PHE A 104 -4.35 4.89 -10.00
CA PHE A 104 -4.47 6.24 -9.43
C PHE A 104 -3.18 6.73 -8.78
N PHE A 105 -2.36 5.83 -8.24
CA PHE A 105 -1.14 6.18 -7.53
C PHE A 105 0.15 5.79 -8.27
N GLN A 106 0.03 5.06 -9.39
CA GLN A 106 1.16 4.51 -10.17
C GLN A 106 2.14 3.69 -9.32
N GLY A 107 1.60 2.96 -8.35
CA GLY A 107 2.29 2.00 -7.50
C GLY A 107 2.33 0.60 -8.13
N GLN A 108 3.13 -0.29 -7.53
CA GLN A 108 3.20 -1.71 -7.90
C GLN A 108 3.66 -2.55 -6.71
N PHE A 109 3.31 -3.84 -6.70
CA PHE A 109 3.70 -4.77 -5.64
C PHE A 109 5.22 -4.95 -5.54
N ASP A 110 5.93 -4.89 -6.68
CA ASP A 110 7.39 -5.02 -6.71
C ASP A 110 8.11 -3.91 -5.95
N TYR A 111 7.53 -2.71 -5.89
CA TYR A 111 8.08 -1.62 -5.08
C TYR A 111 8.11 -1.99 -3.60
N LEU A 112 7.08 -2.64 -3.10
CA LEU A 112 7.02 -3.08 -1.70
C LEU A 112 8.10 -4.12 -1.42
N ALA A 113 8.26 -5.12 -2.30
CA ALA A 113 9.27 -6.15 -2.16
C ALA A 113 10.69 -5.54 -2.18
N ALA A 114 10.97 -4.68 -3.16
CA ALA A 114 12.26 -4.01 -3.31
C ALA A 114 12.60 -3.11 -2.12
N VAL A 115 11.64 -2.30 -1.65
CA VAL A 115 11.83 -1.46 -0.46
C VAL A 115 12.04 -2.32 0.78
N SER A 116 11.21 -3.35 0.99
CA SER A 116 11.32 -4.25 2.14
C SER A 116 12.70 -4.91 2.21
N ALA A 117 13.24 -5.36 1.07
CA ALA A 117 14.57 -5.98 1.00
C ALA A 117 15.72 -4.98 1.20
N ALA A 118 15.55 -3.73 0.75
CA ALA A 118 16.65 -2.76 0.70
C ALA A 118 16.81 -1.91 1.96
N VAL A 119 15.78 -1.79 2.80
CA VAL A 119 15.83 -0.96 4.00
C VAL A 119 15.32 -1.67 5.25
N TYR A 120 16.02 -1.38 6.34
CA TYR A 120 15.61 -1.67 7.71
C TYR A 120 15.61 -0.35 8.45
N CYS A 121 14.46 0.07 8.99
CA CYS A 121 14.40 1.28 9.80
C CYS A 121 15.21 1.07 11.08
N VAL A 122 16.21 1.95 11.29
CA VAL A 122 17.29 1.79 12.28
C VAL A 122 16.81 1.96 13.73
N LYS A 123 15.55 2.38 13.92
CA LYS A 123 14.85 2.43 15.21
C LYS A 123 13.80 1.31 15.40
N THR A 124 14.03 0.20 14.71
CA THR A 124 13.34 -1.11 14.81
C THR A 124 12.10 -1.26 13.90
N LEU A 125 12.35 -1.96 12.78
CA LEU A 125 11.50 -2.95 12.07
C LEU A 125 10.02 -2.61 11.77
N SER A 126 9.74 -1.95 10.65
CA SER A 126 8.53 -2.27 9.84
C SER A 126 8.51 -1.63 8.44
N SER A 127 8.17 -2.44 7.43
CA SER A 127 7.66 -1.97 6.14
C SER A 127 6.14 -2.12 6.17
N ILE A 128 5.42 -1.03 5.90
CA ILE A 128 3.95 -1.02 5.90
C ILE A 128 3.45 -1.21 4.46
N ARG A 129 2.46 -2.09 4.31
CA ARG A 129 1.57 -2.07 3.14
C ARG A 129 0.53 -0.98 3.34
N CYS A 130 0.64 0.12 2.61
CA CYS A 130 -0.52 0.99 2.46
C CYS A 130 -1.35 0.47 1.29
N LYS A 131 -2.37 -0.30 1.66
CA LYS A 131 -3.50 -0.64 0.81
C LYS A 131 -4.66 0.13 1.43
N PHE A 132 -5.39 0.92 0.65
CA PHE A 132 -6.80 1.12 0.97
C PHE A 132 -7.41 -0.29 0.95
N ILE A 133 -7.83 -0.77 2.12
CA ILE A 133 -8.53 -2.05 2.27
C ILE A 133 -9.80 -1.98 1.42
#